data_AF-A0A955IN44-F1
#
_entry.id   AF-A0A955IN44-F1
#
_cell.length_a   1.000
_cell.length_b   1.000
_cell.length_c   1.000
_cell.angle_alpha   90.00
_cell.angle_beta   90.00
_cell.angle_gamma   90.00
#
_symmetry.space_group_name_H-M   'P 1'
#
loop_
_entity.id
_entity.type
_entity.pdbx_description
1 polymer ?
#
loop_
_entity_poly.entity_id
_entity_poly.type
_entity_poly.pdbx_seq_one_letter_code
_entity_poly.pdbx_strand_id
1 'polypeptide(L)'
;MTILARWAVMASVVVGLSAAAQGDDWVDRANRQAGLVPGNKAIEAELFPALAAMDEPPVSERGLRTLAFKRCSFLSPDDAEWDALATWAQGDAQVKVLEALEQVGDATKRWMFALPFGRDAVESAWAERGLCITLGAEGMLAGAEYTYFNGVAQMHLLVTVEANRLLAEGKGDEGLERYEDLLWFYRYLADRETIVEKRTAMDLMIQLCGQMRDLAYRGQRAKQMTGKGIAKVVASMEERELYIMRVRPPDLTKLFVEQLIESTLGGPDGVDAFAVAMARATTAERPIMLFNESAKWREVASGHAGVIETLKQVDVVLGDYATRWTFEWWDPLLKLPTDFQKMDHRHYAAIVALAGDAGALLPLRQKLVVELAGTRCAMGGAGYTLDFEHPAREIVRLQPTYVPSLKQNLDAYKYNDWEKGLDELLYFVPGTGQRVEIAGRPGVWDIALPGEGGDEGSDGPSAMQQGMAAAREALKNMGATEEQLAQFDEQDIEPGQVVDEIATQLDGPNGDLIREMLKGSGVLNADGSLNRDAMLAELTAGSGSASGAAGPTVEVDRNTFVLYSVGPDGVDNGARSYDDDMIFWPPLFSMQRGRGAHE
;
A
#
# COMPACT_ATOMS: atom_id res chain seq x y z
N MET A 1 15.88 -77.95 -7.30
CA MET A 1 15.58 -77.07 -8.45
C MET A 1 14.67 -75.96 -7.96
N THR A 2 15.35 -75.05 -7.29
CA THR A 2 14.90 -73.83 -6.64
C THR A 2 15.48 -72.68 -7.47
N ILE A 3 14.87 -71.49 -7.39
CA ILE A 3 15.29 -70.22 -8.00
C ILE A 3 14.77 -70.05 -9.45
N LEU A 4 13.67 -69.30 -9.61
CA LEU A 4 13.35 -68.39 -10.74
C LEU A 4 11.86 -67.94 -10.73
N ALA A 5 11.34 -67.44 -9.61
CA ALA A 5 9.97 -66.89 -9.59
C ALA A 5 9.77 -65.77 -8.55
N ARG A 6 10.76 -64.86 -8.41
CA ARG A 6 10.69 -63.74 -7.45
C ARG A 6 11.24 -62.40 -7.93
N TRP A 7 11.40 -62.18 -9.23
CA TRP A 7 12.02 -60.96 -9.79
C TRP A 7 11.18 -60.27 -10.88
N ALA A 8 9.86 -60.16 -10.71
CA ALA A 8 9.00 -59.49 -11.71
C ALA A 8 7.86 -58.62 -11.14
N VAL A 9 7.97 -58.12 -9.90
CA VAL A 9 6.97 -57.19 -9.31
C VAL A 9 7.59 -55.94 -8.66
N MET A 10 8.88 -55.67 -8.83
CA MET A 10 9.51 -54.42 -8.36
C MET A 10 10.12 -53.63 -9.53
N ALA A 11 9.27 -53.04 -10.38
CA ALA A 11 9.72 -52.06 -11.37
C ALA A 11 8.63 -51.05 -11.80
N SER A 12 7.60 -50.82 -10.99
CA SER A 12 6.50 -49.92 -11.37
C SER A 12 5.87 -49.10 -10.23
N VAL A 13 6.61 -48.81 -9.15
CA VAL A 13 6.13 -47.93 -8.05
C VAL A 13 7.10 -46.79 -7.67
N VAL A 14 8.24 -46.61 -8.34
CA VAL A 14 9.26 -45.63 -7.90
C VAL A 14 9.23 -44.29 -8.65
N VAL A 15 8.30 -44.05 -9.59
CA VAL A 15 8.27 -42.76 -10.33
C VAL A 15 7.28 -41.73 -9.73
N GLY A 16 6.52 -42.07 -8.69
CA GLY A 16 5.52 -41.17 -8.10
C GLY A 16 5.87 -40.51 -6.76
N LEU A 17 7.01 -40.84 -6.13
CA LEU A 17 7.32 -40.43 -4.74
C LEU A 17 8.35 -39.30 -4.62
N SER A 18 8.95 -38.84 -5.73
CA SER A 18 9.98 -37.79 -5.68
C SER A 18 9.43 -36.37 -5.72
N ALA A 19 8.20 -36.15 -6.22
CA ALA A 19 7.61 -34.81 -6.30
C ALA A 19 7.06 -34.34 -4.93
N ALA A 20 6.44 -35.23 -4.14
CA ALA A 20 5.91 -34.88 -2.83
C ALA A 20 7.01 -34.55 -1.79
N ALA A 21 8.15 -35.25 -1.86
CA ALA A 21 9.25 -35.03 -0.92
C ALA A 21 10.06 -33.74 -1.16
N GLN A 22 9.97 -33.15 -2.37
CA GLN A 22 10.59 -31.84 -2.66
C GLN A 22 9.66 -30.68 -2.30
N GLY A 23 8.34 -30.84 -2.39
CA GLY A 23 7.37 -29.83 -1.92
C GLY A 23 7.49 -29.54 -0.43
N ASP A 24 7.75 -30.57 0.38
CA ASP A 24 7.89 -30.45 1.84
C ASP A 24 9.14 -29.64 2.27
N ASP A 25 10.27 -29.71 1.56
CA ASP A 25 11.50 -28.98 1.98
C ASP A 25 11.37 -27.46 1.85
N TRP A 26 10.69 -26.95 0.81
CA TRP A 26 10.54 -25.51 0.61
C TRP A 26 9.65 -24.87 1.67
N VAL A 27 8.51 -25.50 1.97
CA VAL A 27 7.59 -25.03 3.01
C VAL A 27 8.25 -25.13 4.38
N ASP A 28 8.99 -26.21 4.65
CA ASP A 28 9.77 -26.34 5.88
C ASP A 28 10.86 -25.27 5.99
N ARG A 29 11.56 -24.93 4.90
CA ARG A 29 12.53 -23.82 4.88
C ARG A 29 11.85 -22.49 5.20
N ALA A 30 10.71 -22.21 4.60
CA ALA A 30 9.94 -21.00 4.85
C ALA A 30 9.47 -20.92 6.32
N ASN A 31 8.93 -22.02 6.85
CA ASN A 31 8.47 -22.12 8.23
C ASN A 31 9.60 -22.06 9.26
N ARG A 32 10.80 -22.53 8.92
CA ARG A 32 12.00 -22.33 9.77
C ARG A 32 12.39 -20.86 9.86
N GLN A 33 12.28 -20.10 8.78
CA GLN A 33 12.58 -18.66 8.77
C GLN A 33 11.47 -17.84 9.44
N ALA A 34 10.21 -18.24 9.29
CA ALA A 34 9.05 -17.62 9.93
C ALA A 34 8.84 -18.08 11.39
N GLY A 35 9.66 -19.01 11.89
CA GLY A 35 9.49 -19.64 13.19
C GLY A 35 9.78 -18.72 14.38
N LEU A 36 9.16 -19.04 15.51
CA LEU A 36 9.33 -18.28 16.76
C LEU A 36 10.76 -18.40 17.31
N VAL A 37 11.40 -17.27 17.55
CA VAL A 37 12.71 -17.23 18.21
C VAL A 37 12.55 -17.53 19.71
N PRO A 38 13.39 -18.40 20.31
CA PRO A 38 13.30 -18.72 21.73
C PRO A 38 13.31 -17.48 22.63
N GLY A 39 12.35 -17.42 23.57
CA GLY A 39 12.19 -16.31 24.50
C GLY A 39 11.22 -15.22 24.03
N ASN A 40 10.72 -15.30 22.80
CA ASN A 40 9.64 -14.46 22.30
C ASN A 40 8.28 -15.15 22.50
N LYS A 41 7.21 -14.35 22.51
CA LYS A 41 5.81 -14.82 22.53
C LYS A 41 5.21 -14.69 21.13
N ALA A 42 4.45 -15.69 20.71
CA ALA A 42 3.74 -15.68 19.43
C ALA A 42 2.48 -14.80 19.54
N ILE A 43 2.33 -13.84 18.64
CA ILE A 43 1.15 -12.96 18.58
C ILE A 43 -0.11 -13.77 18.26
N GLU A 44 0.02 -14.72 17.35
CA GLU A 44 -1.08 -15.55 16.86
C GLU A 44 -1.70 -16.37 17.99
N ALA A 45 -0.87 -16.87 18.91
CA ALA A 45 -1.34 -17.67 20.04
C ALA A 45 -2.25 -16.88 21.00
N GLU A 46 -2.06 -15.57 21.12
CA GLU A 46 -2.88 -14.70 21.97
C GLU A 46 -4.06 -14.10 21.19
N LEU A 47 -3.80 -13.57 19.99
CA LEU A 47 -4.75 -12.75 19.23
C LEU A 47 -5.68 -13.58 18.34
N PHE A 48 -5.20 -14.65 17.71
CA PHE A 48 -6.00 -15.39 16.72
C PHE A 48 -7.19 -16.14 17.32
N PRO A 49 -7.12 -16.71 18.54
CA PRO A 49 -8.31 -17.26 19.19
C PRO A 49 -9.43 -16.23 19.38
N ALA A 50 -9.08 -14.98 19.74
CA ALA A 50 -10.05 -13.90 19.88
C ALA A 50 -10.61 -13.46 18.52
N LEU A 51 -9.76 -13.30 17.51
CA LEU A 51 -10.19 -12.96 16.14
C LEU A 51 -11.07 -14.04 15.52
N ALA A 52 -10.77 -15.32 15.77
CA ALA A 52 -11.57 -16.44 15.27
C ALA A 52 -12.98 -16.46 15.87
N ALA A 53 -13.12 -16.01 17.12
CA ALA A 53 -14.38 -15.93 17.84
C ALA A 53 -15.16 -14.62 17.60
N MET A 54 -14.57 -13.65 16.90
CA MET A 54 -15.18 -12.34 16.65
C MET A 54 -16.36 -12.45 15.69
N ASP A 55 -17.48 -11.85 16.07
CA ASP A 55 -18.66 -11.76 15.20
C ASP A 55 -18.38 -10.83 14.02
N GLU A 56 -19.00 -11.13 12.87
CA GLU A 56 -18.89 -10.29 11.68
C GLU A 56 -19.46 -8.90 11.91
N PRO A 57 -18.81 -7.84 11.40
CA PRO A 57 -19.30 -6.49 11.56
C PRO A 57 -20.63 -6.32 10.80
N PRO A 58 -21.59 -5.54 11.32
CA PRO A 58 -22.93 -5.36 10.75
C PRO A 58 -22.92 -4.41 9.54
N VAL A 59 -22.07 -4.67 8.57
CA VAL A 59 -21.90 -3.91 7.33
C VAL A 59 -22.28 -4.78 6.14
N SER A 60 -22.95 -4.19 5.15
CA SER A 60 -23.31 -4.93 3.92
C SER A 60 -22.07 -5.52 3.25
N GLU A 61 -22.18 -6.63 2.51
CA GLU A 61 -21.03 -7.21 1.78
C GLU A 61 -20.40 -6.19 0.80
N ARG A 62 -21.23 -5.28 0.26
CA ARG A 62 -20.76 -4.11 -0.49
C ARG A 62 -20.00 -3.14 0.43
N GLY A 63 -20.52 -2.85 1.61
CA GLY A 63 -19.84 -2.10 2.68
C GLY A 63 -18.48 -2.71 3.03
N LEU A 64 -18.37 -4.02 3.28
CA LEU A 64 -17.10 -4.72 3.55
C LEU A 64 -16.09 -4.62 2.40
N ARG A 65 -16.52 -4.80 1.15
CA ARG A 65 -15.65 -4.61 -0.03
C ARG A 65 -15.22 -3.16 -0.22
N THR A 66 -16.00 -2.20 0.30
CA THR A 66 -15.70 -0.77 0.22
C THR A 66 -15.01 -0.25 1.48
N LEU A 67 -15.00 -0.99 2.59
CA LEU A 67 -14.24 -0.75 3.82
C LEU A 67 -12.79 -1.23 3.64
N ALA A 68 -12.15 -0.78 2.55
CA ALA A 68 -10.70 -0.77 2.50
C ALA A 68 -10.19 0.04 3.71
N PHE A 69 -9.01 -0.30 4.25
CA PHE A 69 -8.42 0.38 5.40
C PHE A 69 -8.48 1.92 5.30
N LYS A 70 -8.28 2.48 4.10
CA LYS A 70 -8.42 3.92 3.81
C LYS A 70 -9.82 4.49 4.12
N ARG A 71 -10.91 3.72 3.93
CA ARG A 71 -12.30 4.17 4.16
C ARG A 71 -12.73 4.08 5.63
N CYS A 72 -12.21 3.13 6.40
CA CYS A 72 -12.42 3.09 7.85
C CYS A 72 -12.00 4.40 8.51
N SER A 73 -10.96 5.07 8.00
CA SER A 73 -10.46 6.36 8.46
C SER A 73 -11.48 7.51 8.43
N PHE A 74 -12.55 7.38 7.63
CA PHE A 74 -13.58 8.42 7.50
C PHE A 74 -14.81 8.18 8.37
N LEU A 75 -14.88 7.05 9.08
CA LEU A 75 -16.04 6.74 9.92
C LEU A 75 -16.24 7.85 10.98
N SER A 76 -17.49 8.32 11.08
CA SER A 76 -17.94 9.38 11.97
C SER A 76 -19.17 8.91 12.74
N PRO A 77 -19.40 9.44 13.96
CA PRO A 77 -20.68 9.27 14.67
C PRO A 77 -21.91 9.72 13.88
N ASP A 78 -21.73 10.53 12.84
CA ASP A 78 -22.80 11.02 11.96
C ASP A 78 -23.18 10.03 10.85
N ASP A 79 -22.42 8.94 10.67
CA ASP A 79 -22.70 7.95 9.63
C ASP A 79 -23.93 7.11 9.97
N ALA A 80 -24.74 6.79 8.95
CA ALA A 80 -25.98 6.02 9.12
C ALA A 80 -25.76 4.61 9.73
N GLU A 81 -24.58 4.03 9.55
CA GLU A 81 -24.21 2.70 10.07
C GLU A 81 -23.60 2.75 11.48
N TRP A 82 -23.39 3.95 12.05
CA TRP A 82 -22.64 4.16 13.29
C TRP A 82 -23.24 3.41 14.49
N ASP A 83 -24.55 3.54 14.74
CA ASP A 83 -25.19 2.94 15.92
C ASP A 83 -25.04 1.40 15.95
N ALA A 84 -25.13 0.76 14.78
CA ALA A 84 -24.96 -0.68 14.65
C ALA A 84 -23.50 -1.09 14.90
N LEU A 85 -22.55 -0.36 14.32
CA LEU A 85 -21.11 -0.59 14.50
C LEU A 85 -20.66 -0.35 15.95
N ALA A 86 -21.11 0.74 16.58
CA ALA A 86 -20.79 1.06 17.96
C ALA A 86 -21.33 0.01 18.93
N THR A 87 -22.54 -0.52 18.67
CA THR A 87 -23.10 -1.63 19.46
C THR A 87 -22.31 -2.92 19.24
N TRP A 88 -21.93 -3.23 17.99
CA TRP A 88 -21.11 -4.40 17.67
C TRP A 88 -19.74 -4.35 18.35
N ALA A 89 -19.08 -3.19 18.38
CA ALA A 89 -17.77 -3.02 19.00
C ALA A 89 -17.75 -3.33 20.51
N GLN A 90 -18.91 -3.22 21.18
CA GLN A 90 -19.09 -3.52 22.60
C GLN A 90 -19.44 -4.99 22.90
N GLY A 91 -19.58 -5.85 21.89
CA GLY A 91 -19.88 -7.26 22.11
C GLY A 91 -18.76 -7.99 22.84
N ASP A 92 -19.12 -9.01 23.64
CA ASP A 92 -18.17 -9.77 24.46
C ASP A 92 -17.01 -10.38 23.65
N ALA A 93 -17.24 -10.72 22.38
CA ALA A 93 -16.21 -11.26 21.50
C ALA A 93 -15.24 -10.17 21.03
N GLN A 94 -15.75 -8.99 20.70
CA GLN A 94 -14.98 -7.83 20.24
C GLN A 94 -14.13 -7.25 21.38
N VAL A 95 -14.69 -7.16 22.60
CA VAL A 95 -13.94 -6.74 23.79
C VAL A 95 -12.75 -7.66 24.04
N LYS A 96 -12.89 -8.98 23.86
CA LYS A 96 -11.75 -9.92 23.97
C LYS A 96 -10.68 -9.68 22.92
N VAL A 97 -11.05 -9.26 21.71
CA VAL A 97 -10.08 -8.88 20.67
C VAL A 97 -9.30 -7.64 21.10
N LEU A 98 -9.99 -6.63 21.63
CA LEU A 98 -9.36 -5.40 22.14
C LEU A 98 -8.43 -5.69 23.33
N GLU A 99 -8.84 -6.54 24.26
CA GLU A 99 -8.01 -6.99 25.40
C GLU A 99 -6.77 -7.79 24.93
N ALA A 100 -6.94 -8.70 23.96
CA ALA A 100 -5.82 -9.45 23.38
C ALA A 100 -4.86 -8.51 22.63
N LEU A 101 -5.38 -7.52 21.91
CA LEU A 101 -4.58 -6.53 21.21
C LEU A 101 -3.78 -5.65 22.19
N GLU A 102 -4.39 -5.20 23.28
CA GLU A 102 -3.71 -4.46 24.36
C GLU A 102 -2.55 -5.28 24.96
N GLN A 103 -2.74 -6.59 25.14
CA GLN A 103 -1.65 -7.45 25.62
C GLN A 103 -0.50 -7.58 24.61
N VAL A 104 -0.81 -7.62 23.31
CA VAL A 104 0.16 -7.68 22.22
C VAL A 104 0.86 -6.33 22.03
N GLY A 105 0.15 -5.22 22.22
CA GLY A 105 0.68 -3.85 22.12
C GLY A 105 1.68 -3.48 23.23
N ASP A 106 1.76 -4.28 24.29
CA ASP A 106 2.70 -4.09 25.40
C ASP A 106 4.16 -4.27 24.95
N ALA A 107 4.81 -3.15 24.64
CA ALA A 107 6.21 -3.06 24.22
C ALA A 107 7.23 -3.65 25.20
N THR A 108 6.87 -3.85 26.47
CA THR A 108 7.76 -4.47 27.46
C THR A 108 7.94 -5.97 27.22
N LYS A 109 7.00 -6.59 26.50
CA LYS A 109 7.04 -8.00 26.12
C LYS A 109 7.66 -8.15 24.74
N ARG A 110 8.39 -9.25 24.56
CA ARG A 110 8.99 -9.59 23.26
C ARG A 110 7.99 -10.41 22.44
N TRP A 111 7.09 -9.72 21.76
CA TRP A 111 6.15 -10.32 20.82
C TRP A 111 6.80 -10.54 19.45
N MET A 112 6.34 -11.56 18.75
CA MET A 112 6.78 -11.91 17.40
C MET A 112 5.62 -12.51 16.61
N PHE A 113 5.48 -12.11 15.35
CA PHE A 113 4.50 -12.68 14.43
C PHE A 113 5.13 -13.88 13.71
N ALA A 114 4.82 -15.09 14.19
CA ALA A 114 5.40 -16.35 13.76
C ALA A 114 4.40 -17.29 13.03
N LEU A 115 3.44 -16.72 12.30
CA LEU A 115 2.47 -17.49 11.50
C LEU A 115 3.14 -18.37 10.44
N PRO A 116 2.91 -19.70 10.45
CA PRO A 116 3.44 -20.60 9.44
C PRO A 116 2.69 -20.51 8.10
N PHE A 117 3.37 -20.92 7.03
CA PHE A 117 2.84 -21.14 5.70
C PHE A 117 2.15 -22.49 5.62
N GLY A 118 0.95 -22.51 5.03
CA GLY A 118 0.14 -23.69 4.86
C GLY A 118 -1.05 -23.73 5.81
N ARG A 119 -2.22 -24.07 5.26
CA ARG A 119 -3.46 -24.21 6.02
C ARG A 119 -3.38 -25.33 7.06
N ASP A 120 -2.67 -26.40 6.74
CA ASP A 120 -2.52 -27.57 7.62
C ASP A 120 -1.52 -27.34 8.76
N ALA A 121 -0.77 -26.23 8.72
CA ALA A 121 0.21 -25.87 9.75
C ALA A 121 -0.38 -25.04 10.90
N VAL A 122 -1.65 -24.63 10.80
CA VAL A 122 -2.35 -23.83 11.83
C VAL A 122 -3.51 -24.60 12.45
N GLU A 123 -4.05 -24.09 13.56
CA GLU A 123 -5.25 -24.67 14.16
C GLU A 123 -6.45 -24.63 13.20
N SER A 124 -7.26 -25.68 13.19
CA SER A 124 -8.39 -25.81 12.24
C SER A 124 -9.39 -24.66 12.36
N ALA A 125 -9.64 -24.18 13.58
CA ALA A 125 -10.52 -23.04 13.82
C ALA A 125 -10.00 -21.75 13.17
N TRP A 126 -8.68 -21.54 13.15
CA TRP A 126 -8.07 -20.37 12.50
C TRP A 126 -8.17 -20.49 10.98
N ALA A 127 -7.85 -21.68 10.46
CA ALA A 127 -7.95 -21.99 9.05
C ALA A 127 -9.38 -21.86 8.49
N GLU A 128 -10.40 -22.26 9.25
CA GLU A 128 -11.82 -22.10 8.88
C GLU A 128 -12.24 -20.63 8.82
N ARG A 129 -11.64 -19.78 9.65
CA ARG A 129 -11.87 -18.32 9.64
C ARG A 129 -10.95 -17.56 8.69
N GLY A 130 -10.09 -18.25 7.93
CA GLY A 130 -9.14 -17.62 7.01
C GLY A 130 -7.94 -16.95 7.69
N LEU A 131 -7.70 -17.20 8.99
CA LEU A 131 -6.55 -16.69 9.74
C LEU A 131 -5.30 -17.55 9.49
N CYS A 132 -4.90 -17.68 8.22
CA CYS A 132 -3.76 -18.47 7.80
C CYS A 132 -3.12 -17.91 6.52
N ILE A 133 -2.00 -18.49 6.10
CA ILE A 133 -1.41 -18.26 4.79
C ILE A 133 -1.67 -19.51 3.96
N THR A 134 -2.47 -19.37 2.90
CA THR A 134 -2.80 -20.48 2.00
C THR A 134 -1.73 -20.56 0.91
N LEU A 135 -1.19 -21.76 0.68
CA LEU A 135 -0.21 -21.99 -0.38
C LEU A 135 -0.89 -21.84 -1.75
N GLY A 136 -0.11 -21.44 -2.75
CA GLY A 136 -0.54 -21.36 -4.12
C GLY A 136 -0.79 -22.74 -4.75
N ALA A 137 -0.94 -22.76 -6.07
CA ALA A 137 -1.20 -23.99 -6.82
C ALA A 137 -0.12 -25.05 -6.52
N GLU A 138 -0.55 -26.31 -6.38
CA GLU A 138 0.34 -27.46 -6.15
C GLU A 138 1.20 -27.36 -4.87
N GLY A 139 0.79 -26.52 -3.90
CA GLY A 139 1.51 -26.32 -2.64
C GLY A 139 2.72 -25.41 -2.76
N MET A 140 2.81 -24.60 -3.81
CA MET A 140 3.90 -23.63 -3.99
C MET A 140 3.76 -22.43 -3.06
N LEU A 141 4.89 -21.89 -2.62
CA LEU A 141 4.96 -20.58 -1.92
C LEU A 141 4.71 -19.43 -2.90
N ALA A 142 5.08 -19.62 -4.16
CA ALA A 142 4.74 -18.70 -5.24
C ALA A 142 3.21 -18.62 -5.38
N GLY A 143 2.66 -17.41 -5.28
CA GLY A 143 1.21 -17.20 -5.28
C GLY A 143 0.52 -17.56 -3.96
N ALA A 144 1.24 -17.58 -2.84
CA ALA A 144 0.63 -17.71 -1.52
C ALA A 144 -0.38 -16.58 -1.26
N GLU A 145 -1.53 -16.94 -0.70
CA GLU A 145 -2.61 -16.02 -0.34
C GLU A 145 -2.60 -15.74 1.16
N TYR A 146 -2.47 -14.46 1.51
CA TYR A 146 -2.40 -13.98 2.90
C TYR A 146 -3.80 -13.70 3.45
N THR A 147 -4.64 -14.73 3.55
CA THR A 147 -6.07 -14.57 3.90
C THR A 147 -6.29 -13.96 5.28
N TYR A 148 -5.30 -14.06 6.18
CA TYR A 148 -5.38 -13.48 7.52
C TYR A 148 -5.51 -11.94 7.51
N PHE A 149 -5.15 -11.26 6.41
CA PHE A 149 -5.36 -9.81 6.29
C PHE A 149 -6.83 -9.41 6.40
N ASN A 150 -7.77 -10.29 6.05
CA ASN A 150 -9.19 -10.04 6.27
C ASN A 150 -9.52 -9.90 7.76
N GLY A 151 -8.91 -10.74 8.61
CA GLY A 151 -9.04 -10.63 10.06
C GLY A 151 -8.40 -9.34 10.59
N VAL A 152 -7.23 -8.96 10.05
CA VAL A 152 -6.57 -7.69 10.38
C VAL A 152 -7.41 -6.48 9.98
N ALA A 153 -8.09 -6.53 8.84
CA ALA A 153 -9.00 -5.48 8.39
C ALA A 153 -10.21 -5.31 9.31
N GLN A 154 -10.81 -6.43 9.74
CA GLN A 154 -11.91 -6.38 10.71
C GLN A 154 -11.44 -5.87 12.08
N MET A 155 -10.25 -6.24 12.53
CA MET A 155 -9.65 -5.72 13.75
C MET A 155 -9.38 -4.21 13.67
N HIS A 156 -8.85 -3.73 12.54
CA HIS A 156 -8.66 -2.30 12.31
C HIS A 156 -9.99 -1.53 12.40
N LEU A 157 -11.04 -2.06 11.77
CA LEU A 157 -12.38 -1.48 11.83
C LEU A 157 -12.87 -1.42 13.28
N LEU A 158 -12.73 -2.51 14.04
CA LEU A 158 -13.11 -2.58 15.45
C LEU A 158 -12.42 -1.49 16.29
N VAL A 159 -11.10 -1.38 16.17
CA VAL A 159 -10.31 -0.37 16.89
C VAL A 159 -10.75 1.05 16.48
N THR A 160 -10.98 1.28 15.19
CA THR A 160 -11.41 2.59 14.68
C THR A 160 -12.77 2.99 15.24
N VAL A 161 -13.75 2.08 15.24
CA VAL A 161 -15.08 2.32 15.82
C VAL A 161 -14.96 2.58 17.31
N GLU A 162 -14.21 1.76 18.03
CA GLU A 162 -14.05 1.90 19.47
C GLU A 162 -13.35 3.21 19.86
N ALA A 163 -12.28 3.59 19.18
CA ALA A 163 -11.57 4.85 19.42
C ALA A 163 -12.49 6.07 19.21
N ASN A 164 -13.31 6.06 18.16
CA ASN A 164 -14.28 7.10 17.89
C ASN A 164 -15.43 7.13 18.91
N ARG A 165 -15.89 5.97 19.37
CA ARG A 165 -16.92 5.85 20.42
C ARG A 165 -16.41 6.41 21.75
N LEU A 166 -15.20 6.03 22.16
CA LEU A 166 -14.54 6.55 23.36
C LEU A 166 -14.37 8.07 23.29
N LEU A 167 -14.00 8.61 22.13
CA LEU A 167 -13.94 10.06 21.93
C LEU A 167 -15.31 10.72 22.13
N ALA A 168 -16.38 10.17 21.53
CA ALA A 168 -17.74 10.70 21.68
C ALA A 168 -18.21 10.69 23.15
N GLU A 169 -17.72 9.73 23.96
CA GLU A 169 -17.97 9.63 25.40
C GLU A 169 -17.08 10.55 26.26
N GLY A 170 -16.18 11.32 25.65
CA GLY A 170 -15.25 12.21 26.35
C GLY A 170 -14.01 11.50 26.91
N LYS A 171 -13.75 10.27 26.48
CA LYS A 171 -12.59 9.45 26.84
C LYS A 171 -11.59 9.35 25.69
N GLY A 172 -11.30 10.47 25.02
CA GLY A 172 -10.46 10.45 23.83
C GLY A 172 -9.02 9.97 24.10
N ASP A 173 -8.51 10.13 25.32
CA ASP A 173 -7.20 9.59 25.72
C ASP A 173 -7.20 8.05 25.64
N GLU A 174 -8.24 7.37 26.15
CA GLU A 174 -8.40 5.90 26.03
C GLU A 174 -8.55 5.49 24.55
N GLY A 175 -9.21 6.33 23.73
CA GLY A 175 -9.33 6.09 22.29
C GLY A 175 -7.99 6.15 21.55
N LEU A 176 -7.09 7.07 21.92
CA LEU A 176 -5.73 7.09 21.35
C LEU A 176 -4.90 5.88 21.78
N GLU A 177 -5.06 5.41 23.01
CA GLU A 177 -4.37 4.19 23.48
C GLU A 177 -4.77 2.97 22.63
N ARG A 178 -6.03 2.87 22.17
CA ARG A 178 -6.44 1.79 21.24
C ARG A 178 -5.72 1.86 19.89
N TYR A 179 -5.46 3.07 19.38
CA TYR A 179 -4.63 3.23 18.18
C TYR A 179 -3.15 2.95 18.44
N GLU A 180 -2.64 3.25 19.62
CA GLU A 180 -1.28 2.89 20.03
C GLU A 180 -1.08 1.36 20.01
N ASP A 181 -2.01 0.60 20.59
CA ASP A 181 -1.97 -0.87 20.58
C ASP A 181 -1.93 -1.43 19.15
N LEU A 182 -2.75 -0.85 18.26
CA LEU A 182 -2.81 -1.23 16.86
C LEU A 182 -1.52 -0.87 16.10
N LEU A 183 -0.90 0.27 16.42
CA LEU A 183 0.37 0.70 15.84
C LEU A 183 1.49 -0.29 16.17
N TRP A 184 1.56 -0.75 17.42
CA TRP A 184 2.50 -1.78 17.84
C TRP A 184 2.27 -3.10 17.13
N PHE A 185 1.01 -3.52 16.98
CA PHE A 185 0.68 -4.70 16.19
C PHE A 185 1.20 -4.60 14.74
N TYR A 186 0.95 -3.47 14.05
CA TYR A 186 1.47 -3.26 12.70
C TYR A 186 3.00 -3.20 12.65
N ARG A 187 3.63 -2.68 13.72
CA ARG A 187 5.08 -2.73 13.83
C ARG A 187 5.58 -4.18 13.86
N TYR A 188 4.95 -5.07 14.64
CA TYR A 188 5.34 -6.48 14.66
C TYR A 188 5.03 -7.18 13.32
N LEU A 189 3.95 -6.81 12.65
CA LEU A 189 3.63 -7.30 11.31
C LEU A 189 4.71 -6.91 10.28
N ALA A 190 5.32 -5.74 10.41
CA ALA A 190 6.42 -5.31 9.54
C ALA A 190 7.71 -6.16 9.70
N ASP A 191 7.85 -6.94 10.78
CA ASP A 191 8.98 -7.88 10.94
C ASP A 191 8.84 -9.15 10.09
N ARG A 192 7.67 -9.40 9.50
CA ARG A 192 7.46 -10.50 8.55
C ARG A 192 8.38 -10.40 7.34
N GLU A 193 8.78 -11.53 6.78
CA GLU A 193 9.89 -11.61 5.83
C GLU A 193 9.46 -11.46 4.35
N THR A 194 8.16 -11.29 4.07
CA THR A 194 7.66 -11.16 2.69
C THR A 194 7.43 -9.69 2.33
N ILE A 195 7.59 -9.35 1.04
CA ILE A 195 7.38 -7.98 0.56
C ILE A 195 5.94 -7.52 0.79
N VAL A 196 4.96 -8.39 0.50
CA VAL A 196 3.54 -8.09 0.63
C VAL A 196 3.19 -7.71 2.06
N GLU A 197 3.62 -8.50 3.04
CA GLU A 197 3.37 -8.23 4.46
C GLU A 197 4.05 -6.95 4.93
N LYS A 198 5.34 -6.74 4.60
CA LYS A 198 6.05 -5.52 4.97
C LYS A 198 5.42 -4.26 4.39
N ARG A 199 5.09 -4.28 3.09
CA ARG A 199 4.45 -3.15 2.40
C ARG A 199 3.13 -2.81 3.07
N THR A 200 2.28 -3.82 3.23
CA THR A 200 0.96 -3.68 3.85
C THR A 200 1.07 -3.13 5.27
N ALA A 201 1.98 -3.67 6.09
CA ALA A 201 2.21 -3.17 7.44
C ALA A 201 2.66 -1.70 7.46
N MET A 202 3.57 -1.30 6.58
CA MET A 202 4.03 0.10 6.50
C MET A 202 2.92 1.05 6.04
N ASP A 203 2.15 0.66 5.02
CA ASP A 203 0.99 1.42 4.55
C ASP A 203 -0.06 1.59 5.66
N LEU A 204 -0.33 0.52 6.42
CA LEU A 204 -1.26 0.56 7.56
C LEU A 204 -0.77 1.47 8.68
N MET A 205 0.53 1.47 8.99
CA MET A 205 1.10 2.40 9.97
C MET A 205 0.97 3.86 9.52
N ILE A 206 1.22 4.16 8.24
CA ILE A 206 1.05 5.51 7.66
C ILE A 206 -0.41 5.96 7.77
N GLN A 207 -1.35 5.10 7.39
CA GLN A 207 -2.78 5.40 7.48
C GLN A 207 -3.23 5.63 8.93
N LEU A 208 -2.77 4.78 9.85
CA LEU A 208 -3.05 4.89 11.27
C LEU A 208 -2.50 6.19 11.87
N CYS A 209 -1.30 6.62 11.47
CA CYS A 209 -0.76 7.92 11.84
C CYS A 209 -1.72 9.06 11.46
N GLY A 210 -2.31 9.02 10.26
CA GLY A 210 -3.33 9.96 9.85
C GLY A 210 -4.59 9.92 10.73
N GLN A 211 -5.07 8.72 11.08
CA GLN A 211 -6.24 8.54 11.96
C GLN A 211 -5.99 9.05 13.39
N MET A 212 -4.80 8.82 13.94
CA MET A 212 -4.41 9.34 15.25
C MET A 212 -4.42 10.88 15.25
N ARG A 213 -3.90 11.52 14.19
CA ARG A 213 -3.96 12.97 14.03
C ARG A 213 -5.40 13.48 13.93
N ASP A 214 -6.26 12.80 13.19
CA ASP A 214 -7.69 13.14 13.07
C ASP A 214 -8.42 13.04 14.41
N LEU A 215 -8.23 11.95 15.16
CA LEU A 215 -8.81 11.76 16.48
C LEU A 215 -8.33 12.84 17.45
N ALA A 216 -7.01 13.13 17.45
CA ALA A 216 -6.43 14.18 18.28
C ALA A 216 -6.95 15.58 17.91
N TYR A 217 -7.16 15.87 16.63
CA TYR A 217 -7.72 17.14 16.16
C TYR A 217 -9.15 17.35 16.65
N ARG A 218 -10.01 16.35 16.46
CA ARG A 218 -11.40 16.40 16.93
C ARG A 218 -11.47 16.47 18.46
N GLY A 219 -10.70 15.64 19.15
CA GLY A 219 -10.66 15.64 20.62
C GLY A 219 -10.09 16.91 21.22
N GLN A 220 -9.09 17.52 20.57
CA GLN A 220 -8.56 18.83 20.96
C GLN A 220 -9.61 19.94 20.84
N ARG A 221 -10.36 19.98 19.74
CA ARG A 221 -11.41 20.98 19.52
C ARG A 221 -12.61 20.79 20.45
N ALA A 222 -13.01 19.55 20.69
CA ALA A 222 -14.12 19.21 21.59
C ALA A 222 -13.73 19.24 23.08
N LYS A 223 -12.44 19.44 23.40
CA LYS A 223 -11.89 19.34 24.77
C LYS A 223 -12.22 17.99 25.44
N GLN A 224 -12.18 16.91 24.66
CA GLN A 224 -12.47 15.52 25.09
C GLN A 224 -11.20 14.70 25.37
N MET A 225 -10.06 15.38 25.46
CA MET A 225 -8.73 14.81 25.59
C MET A 225 -7.87 15.68 26.48
N THR A 226 -6.74 15.15 26.96
CA THR A 226 -5.80 15.89 27.78
C THR A 226 -4.42 16.01 27.12
N GLY A 227 -3.73 17.14 27.35
CA GLY A 227 -2.35 17.30 26.88
C GLY A 227 -1.41 16.22 27.42
N LYS A 228 -1.66 15.73 28.65
CA LYS A 228 -0.93 14.64 29.28
C LYS A 228 -1.19 13.28 28.60
N GLY A 229 -2.44 12.96 28.27
CA GLY A 229 -2.80 11.73 27.56
C GLY A 229 -2.13 11.67 26.19
N ILE A 230 -2.18 12.78 25.45
CA ILE A 230 -1.48 12.92 24.17
C ILE A 230 0.03 12.73 24.33
N ALA A 231 0.65 13.40 25.32
CA ALA A 231 2.10 13.30 25.55
C ALA A 231 2.56 11.86 25.87
N LYS A 232 1.71 11.07 26.57
CA LYS A 232 1.98 9.66 26.85
C LYS A 232 2.11 8.84 25.56
N VAL A 233 1.13 8.96 24.66
CA VAL A 233 1.11 8.23 23.39
C VAL A 233 2.23 8.72 22.47
N VAL A 234 2.51 10.02 22.43
CA VAL A 234 3.63 10.56 21.63
C VAL A 234 4.97 9.98 22.07
N ALA A 235 5.17 9.75 23.38
CA ALA A 235 6.41 9.18 23.90
C ALA A 235 6.63 7.71 23.50
N SER A 236 5.57 6.91 23.35
CA SER A 236 5.70 5.51 22.93
C SER A 236 5.91 5.35 21.43
N MET A 237 5.52 6.35 20.64
CA MET A 237 5.74 6.38 19.19
C MET A 237 7.18 6.73 18.79
N GLU A 238 8.11 6.95 19.74
CA GLU A 238 9.49 7.33 19.41
C GLU A 238 10.18 6.29 18.50
N GLU A 239 11.05 6.76 17.59
CA GLU A 239 11.77 5.88 16.67
C GLU A 239 12.61 4.83 17.40
N ARG A 240 13.16 5.19 18.56
CA ARG A 240 13.94 4.27 19.41
C ARG A 240 13.09 3.20 20.07
N GLU A 241 11.80 3.48 20.29
CA GLU A 241 10.87 2.51 20.86
C GLU A 241 10.34 1.60 19.76
N LEU A 242 9.82 2.17 18.67
CA LEU A 242 9.28 1.40 17.56
C LEU A 242 10.36 0.69 16.73
N TYR A 243 11.64 1.08 16.79
CA TYR A 243 12.73 0.46 16.02
C TYR A 243 12.43 0.27 14.52
N ILE A 244 11.76 1.24 13.89
CA ILE A 244 11.37 1.17 12.46
C ILE A 244 12.60 0.96 11.57
N MET A 245 13.72 1.59 11.93
CA MET A 245 14.98 1.45 11.21
C MET A 245 15.65 0.08 11.34
N ARG A 246 15.16 -0.78 12.22
CA ARG A 246 15.67 -2.15 12.41
C ARG A 246 14.78 -3.21 11.79
N VAL A 247 13.69 -2.83 11.12
CA VAL A 247 12.94 -3.76 10.28
C VAL A 247 13.92 -4.37 9.28
N ARG A 248 14.01 -5.70 9.23
CA ARG A 248 14.90 -6.40 8.31
C ARG A 248 14.39 -6.31 6.87
N PRO A 249 15.27 -6.32 5.85
CA PRO A 249 14.82 -6.44 4.46
C PRO A 249 14.08 -7.76 4.26
N PRO A 250 13.15 -7.84 3.28
CA PRO A 250 12.42 -9.08 3.01
C PRO A 250 13.34 -10.16 2.44
N ASP A 251 13.47 -11.29 3.13
CA ASP A 251 14.35 -12.40 2.73
C ASP A 251 13.57 -13.57 2.10
N LEU A 252 12.32 -13.81 2.52
CA LEU A 252 11.52 -14.96 2.06
C LEU A 252 11.17 -14.89 0.57
N THR A 253 11.13 -13.70 -0.01
CA THR A 253 10.86 -13.51 -1.44
C THR A 253 11.86 -14.27 -2.31
N LYS A 254 13.12 -14.35 -1.88
CA LYS A 254 14.16 -15.11 -2.59
C LYS A 254 13.76 -16.58 -2.72
N LEU A 255 13.30 -17.16 -1.60
CA LEU A 255 12.87 -18.55 -1.55
C LEU A 255 11.70 -18.85 -2.49
N PHE A 256 10.79 -17.88 -2.67
CA PHE A 256 9.63 -18.03 -3.55
C PHE A 256 10.05 -18.09 -5.02
N VAL A 257 10.99 -17.22 -5.41
CA VAL A 257 11.55 -17.22 -6.77
C VAL A 257 12.38 -18.47 -7.03
N GLU A 258 13.21 -18.89 -6.06
CA GLU A 258 13.99 -20.14 -6.14
C GLU A 258 13.08 -21.34 -6.37
N GLN A 259 12.05 -21.52 -5.54
CA GLN A 259 11.11 -22.63 -5.67
C GLN A 259 10.42 -22.62 -7.03
N LEU A 260 9.91 -21.47 -7.47
CA LEU A 260 9.23 -21.36 -8.76
C LEU A 260 10.16 -21.78 -9.90
N ILE A 261 11.36 -21.21 -9.97
CA ILE A 261 12.29 -21.44 -11.09
C ILE A 261 12.79 -22.88 -11.11
N GLU A 262 13.14 -23.46 -9.95
CA GLU A 262 13.62 -24.84 -9.88
C GLU A 262 12.51 -25.85 -10.18
N SER A 263 11.30 -25.63 -9.68
CA SER A 263 10.16 -26.55 -9.91
C SER A 263 9.61 -26.49 -11.34
N THR A 264 9.75 -25.35 -12.02
CA THR A 264 9.20 -25.14 -13.37
C THR A 264 10.25 -25.29 -14.46
N LEU A 265 11.15 -24.32 -14.61
CA LEU A 265 12.18 -24.29 -15.65
C LEU A 265 13.24 -25.39 -15.46
N GLY A 266 13.47 -25.85 -14.23
CA GLY A 266 14.31 -27.01 -13.94
C GLY A 266 13.61 -28.37 -14.14
N GLY A 267 12.30 -28.37 -14.34
CA GLY A 267 11.46 -29.56 -14.47
C GLY A 267 11.38 -30.13 -15.89
N PRO A 268 10.79 -31.33 -16.06
CA PRO A 268 10.71 -32.04 -17.35
C PRO A 268 9.89 -31.29 -18.41
N ASP A 269 8.91 -30.49 -17.99
CA ASP A 269 8.02 -29.72 -18.86
C ASP A 269 8.51 -28.29 -19.12
N GLY A 270 9.57 -27.86 -18.42
CA GLY A 270 10.29 -26.59 -18.60
C GLY A 270 9.38 -25.37 -18.79
N VAL A 271 9.32 -24.90 -20.04
CA VAL A 271 8.61 -23.68 -20.46
C VAL A 271 7.10 -23.75 -20.22
N ASP A 272 6.45 -24.89 -20.47
CA ASP A 272 5.00 -25.01 -20.33
C ASP A 272 4.58 -25.02 -18.86
N ALA A 273 5.34 -25.71 -18.00
CA ALA A 273 5.13 -25.68 -16.56
C ALA A 273 5.31 -24.27 -15.99
N PHE A 274 6.35 -23.55 -16.44
CA PHE A 274 6.58 -22.17 -16.04
C PHE A 274 5.40 -21.28 -16.44
N ALA A 275 4.92 -21.38 -17.67
CA ALA A 275 3.82 -20.54 -18.15
C ALA A 275 2.52 -20.77 -17.37
N VAL A 276 2.20 -22.02 -17.03
CA VAL A 276 1.01 -22.36 -16.23
C VAL A 276 1.15 -21.87 -14.79
N ALA A 277 2.30 -22.08 -14.15
CA ALA A 277 2.55 -21.62 -12.79
C ALA A 277 2.46 -20.10 -12.69
N MET A 278 3.09 -19.37 -13.62
CA MET A 278 3.05 -17.91 -13.67
C MET A 278 1.66 -17.37 -13.97
N ALA A 279 0.91 -17.99 -14.90
CA ALA A 279 -0.46 -17.58 -15.17
C ALA A 279 -1.34 -17.74 -13.93
N ARG A 280 -1.22 -18.85 -13.19
CA ARG A 280 -1.96 -19.04 -11.93
C ARG A 280 -1.56 -18.02 -10.87
N ALA A 281 -0.26 -17.79 -10.67
CA ALA A 281 0.24 -16.82 -9.70
C ALA A 281 -0.23 -15.39 -10.00
N THR A 282 -0.31 -15.00 -11.27
CA THR A 282 -0.72 -13.64 -11.67
C THR A 282 -2.22 -13.45 -11.84
N THR A 283 -3.01 -14.52 -11.94
CA THR A 283 -4.47 -14.47 -12.12
C THR A 283 -5.27 -14.91 -10.90
N ALA A 284 -4.65 -15.02 -9.72
CA ALA A 284 -5.33 -15.45 -8.49
C ALA A 284 -6.67 -14.71 -8.25
N GLU A 285 -6.69 -13.39 -8.49
CA GLU A 285 -7.89 -12.56 -8.34
C GLU A 285 -8.81 -12.52 -9.58
N ARG A 286 -8.34 -13.00 -10.74
CA ARG A 286 -9.06 -12.95 -12.02
C ARG A 286 -8.98 -14.29 -12.77
N PRO A 287 -9.63 -15.36 -12.27
CA PRO A 287 -9.46 -16.72 -12.82
C PRO A 287 -9.84 -16.85 -14.31
N ILE A 288 -10.72 -15.99 -14.81
CA ILE A 288 -11.17 -15.98 -16.21
C ILE A 288 -10.02 -15.59 -17.16
N MET A 289 -9.04 -14.82 -16.68
CA MET A 289 -7.89 -14.37 -17.47
C MET A 289 -6.80 -15.43 -17.62
N LEU A 290 -6.93 -16.57 -16.93
CA LEU A 290 -5.90 -17.61 -16.87
C LEU A 290 -5.44 -18.09 -18.25
N PHE A 291 -6.37 -18.25 -19.21
CA PHE A 291 -6.02 -18.70 -20.56
C PHE A 291 -5.18 -17.66 -21.31
N ASN A 292 -5.55 -16.38 -21.23
CA ASN A 292 -4.82 -15.29 -21.87
C ASN A 292 -3.44 -15.11 -21.24
N GLU A 293 -3.37 -15.08 -19.91
CA GLU A 293 -2.09 -15.00 -19.20
C GLU A 293 -1.21 -16.22 -19.48
N SER A 294 -1.76 -17.43 -19.61
CA SER A 294 -0.96 -18.60 -19.99
C SER A 294 -0.29 -18.47 -21.36
N ALA A 295 -0.97 -17.85 -22.34
CA ALA A 295 -0.39 -17.64 -23.67
C ALA A 295 0.74 -16.60 -23.62
N LYS A 296 0.51 -15.49 -22.91
CA LYS A 296 1.53 -14.46 -22.66
C LYS A 296 2.75 -15.02 -21.95
N TRP A 297 2.56 -15.82 -20.90
CA TRP A 297 3.68 -16.42 -20.17
C TRP A 297 4.46 -17.45 -20.97
N ARG A 298 3.85 -18.16 -21.94
CA ARG A 298 4.60 -19.01 -22.90
C ARG A 298 5.51 -18.18 -23.80
N GLU A 299 5.01 -17.05 -24.31
CA GLU A 299 5.84 -16.16 -25.12
C GLU A 299 7.01 -15.61 -24.30
N VAL A 300 6.76 -15.16 -23.07
CA VAL A 300 7.79 -14.66 -22.16
C VAL A 300 8.81 -15.74 -21.82
N ALA A 301 8.35 -16.96 -21.53
CA ALA A 301 9.21 -18.10 -21.19
C ALA A 301 10.20 -18.46 -22.32
N SER A 302 9.80 -18.27 -23.59
CA SER A 302 10.68 -18.53 -24.74
C SER A 302 11.92 -17.61 -24.80
N GLY A 303 11.82 -16.40 -24.23
CA GLY A 303 12.91 -15.43 -24.12
C GLY A 303 13.49 -15.32 -22.72
N HIS A 304 13.07 -16.17 -21.78
CA HIS A 304 13.50 -16.11 -20.38
C HIS A 304 14.89 -16.72 -20.19
N ALA A 305 15.66 -16.16 -19.27
CA ALA A 305 16.96 -16.71 -18.85
C ALA A 305 16.83 -18.14 -18.30
N GLY A 306 17.91 -18.92 -18.40
CA GLY A 306 17.97 -20.24 -17.79
C GLY A 306 18.05 -20.18 -16.25
N VAL A 307 17.72 -21.29 -15.59
CA VAL A 307 17.69 -21.41 -14.12
C VAL A 307 18.90 -20.76 -13.42
N ILE A 308 20.12 -21.12 -13.83
CA ILE A 308 21.35 -20.63 -13.19
C ILE A 308 21.52 -19.11 -13.34
N GLU A 309 21.17 -18.56 -14.51
CA GLU A 309 21.29 -17.14 -14.78
C GLU A 309 20.24 -16.35 -14.01
N THR A 310 19.00 -16.84 -13.96
CA THR A 310 17.93 -16.23 -13.16
C THR A 310 18.27 -16.22 -11.68
N LEU A 311 18.77 -17.32 -11.12
CA LEU A 311 19.14 -17.39 -9.70
C LEU A 311 20.27 -16.41 -9.33
N LYS A 312 21.28 -16.28 -10.19
CA LYS A 312 22.34 -15.26 -10.00
C LYS A 312 21.77 -13.85 -10.07
N GLN A 313 20.84 -13.59 -10.98
CA GLN A 313 20.23 -12.27 -11.10
C GLN A 313 19.36 -11.93 -9.90
N VAL A 314 18.65 -12.91 -9.31
CA VAL A 314 17.91 -12.75 -8.04
C VAL A 314 18.86 -12.31 -6.93
N ASP A 315 20.02 -12.94 -6.80
CA ASP A 315 21.03 -12.57 -5.79
C ASP A 315 21.55 -11.13 -5.98
N VAL A 316 21.77 -10.71 -7.23
CA VAL A 316 22.21 -9.34 -7.54
C VAL A 316 21.13 -8.33 -7.16
N VAL A 317 19.88 -8.56 -7.60
CA VAL A 317 18.76 -7.64 -7.36
C VAL A 317 18.43 -7.53 -5.87
N LEU A 318 18.23 -8.66 -5.19
CA LEU A 318 17.90 -8.66 -3.76
C LEU A 318 19.11 -8.23 -2.90
N GLY A 319 20.33 -8.50 -3.35
CA GLY A 319 21.56 -8.02 -2.71
C GLY A 319 21.72 -6.50 -2.79
N ASP A 320 21.39 -5.87 -3.93
CA ASP A 320 21.36 -4.40 -4.06
C ASP A 320 20.34 -3.80 -3.08
N TYR A 321 19.12 -4.35 -3.04
CA TYR A 321 18.10 -3.88 -2.10
C TYR A 321 18.50 -4.06 -0.63
N ALA A 322 19.02 -5.23 -0.26
CA ALA A 322 19.50 -5.48 1.10
C ALA A 322 20.64 -4.53 1.49
N THR A 323 21.52 -4.19 0.54
CA THR A 323 22.58 -3.20 0.75
C THR A 323 21.99 -1.81 0.98
N ARG A 324 21.14 -1.34 0.07
CA ARG A 324 20.45 -0.05 0.16
C ARG A 324 19.60 0.10 1.42
N TRP A 325 19.04 -0.99 1.91
CA TRP A 325 18.26 -1.03 3.15
C TRP A 325 19.06 -0.60 4.39
N THR A 326 20.39 -0.71 4.34
CA THR A 326 21.30 -0.33 5.44
C THR A 326 21.81 1.11 5.33
N PHE A 327 21.58 1.77 4.20
CA PHE A 327 22.05 3.13 3.99
C PHE A 327 21.17 4.14 4.71
N GLU A 328 21.77 5.29 5.01
CA GLU A 328 21.05 6.47 5.46
C GLU A 328 20.32 7.12 4.27
N TRP A 329 19.21 7.80 4.55
CA TRP A 329 18.27 8.30 3.52
C TRP A 329 18.87 9.31 2.55
N TRP A 330 19.85 10.08 3.00
CA TRP A 330 20.55 11.08 2.20
C TRP A 330 21.75 10.51 1.45
N ASP A 331 21.99 9.20 1.51
CA ASP A 331 23.09 8.58 0.77
C ASP A 331 22.87 8.74 -0.74
N PRO A 332 23.84 9.31 -1.49
CA PRO A 332 23.73 9.48 -2.93
C PRO A 332 23.45 8.18 -3.70
N LEU A 333 23.83 7.01 -3.16
CA LEU A 333 23.57 5.71 -3.79
C LEU A 333 22.09 5.38 -3.87
N LEU A 334 21.25 5.92 -2.97
CA LEU A 334 19.80 5.73 -3.02
C LEU A 334 19.17 6.43 -4.24
N LYS A 335 19.81 7.48 -4.77
CA LYS A 335 19.36 8.21 -5.96
C LYS A 335 19.74 7.51 -7.27
N LEU A 336 20.67 6.56 -7.23
CA LEU A 336 21.10 5.84 -8.43
C LEU A 336 20.07 4.78 -8.81
N PRO A 337 19.88 4.49 -10.11
CA PRO A 337 19.01 3.41 -10.55
C PRO A 337 19.38 2.08 -9.88
N THR A 338 18.37 1.35 -9.41
CA THR A 338 18.54 0.04 -8.77
C THR A 338 18.94 -1.01 -9.80
N ASP A 339 19.51 -2.12 -9.36
CA ASP A 339 19.87 -3.21 -10.27
C ASP A 339 18.62 -3.89 -10.85
N PHE A 340 17.48 -3.82 -10.17
CA PHE A 340 16.18 -4.16 -10.73
C PHE A 340 15.77 -3.26 -11.89
N GLN A 341 15.98 -1.94 -11.78
CA GLN A 341 15.67 -0.99 -12.86
C GLN A 341 16.59 -1.16 -14.08
N LYS A 342 17.84 -1.61 -13.88
CA LYS A 342 18.79 -1.87 -14.97
C LYS A 342 18.60 -3.23 -15.64
N MET A 343 17.92 -4.16 -14.97
CA MET A 343 17.70 -5.51 -15.46
C MET A 343 16.74 -5.51 -16.66
N ASP A 344 16.92 -6.45 -17.58
CA ASP A 344 15.92 -6.71 -18.63
C ASP A 344 14.69 -7.42 -18.03
N HIS A 345 13.59 -6.67 -17.90
CA HIS A 345 12.35 -7.15 -17.27
C HIS A 345 11.68 -8.29 -18.04
N ARG A 346 11.87 -8.38 -19.35
CA ARG A 346 11.32 -9.47 -20.17
C ARG A 346 12.17 -10.73 -20.02
N HIS A 347 13.49 -10.57 -19.99
CA HIS A 347 14.43 -11.70 -19.86
C HIS A 347 14.38 -12.36 -18.48
N TYR A 348 14.02 -11.61 -17.43
CA TYR A 348 13.92 -12.07 -16.05
C TYR A 348 12.51 -11.89 -15.45
N ALA A 349 11.48 -12.16 -16.25
CA ALA A 349 10.09 -11.87 -15.90
C ALA A 349 9.60 -12.56 -14.62
N ALA A 350 10.17 -13.70 -14.22
CA ALA A 350 9.84 -14.36 -12.96
C ALA A 350 10.19 -13.50 -11.73
N ILE A 351 11.32 -12.80 -11.79
CA ILE A 351 11.76 -11.88 -10.74
C ILE A 351 10.78 -10.71 -10.66
N VAL A 352 10.40 -10.14 -11.80
CA VAL A 352 9.45 -9.02 -11.88
C VAL A 352 8.09 -9.41 -11.30
N ALA A 353 7.59 -10.60 -11.58
CA ALA A 353 6.26 -10.99 -11.16
C ALA A 353 6.16 -11.46 -9.69
N LEU A 354 7.22 -12.03 -9.12
CA LEU A 354 7.20 -12.51 -7.72
C LEU A 354 7.87 -11.56 -6.73
N ALA A 355 9.04 -11.01 -7.07
CA ALA A 355 9.73 -10.06 -6.21
C ALA A 355 9.21 -8.64 -6.40
N GLY A 356 8.72 -8.31 -7.60
CA GLY A 356 8.31 -6.94 -7.93
C GLY A 356 9.45 -5.94 -7.74
N ASP A 357 9.11 -4.66 -7.73
CA ASP A 357 10.05 -3.63 -7.28
C ASP A 357 10.08 -3.60 -5.74
N ALA A 358 10.86 -4.51 -5.13
CA ALA A 358 11.12 -4.46 -3.69
C ALA A 358 11.76 -3.12 -3.27
N GLY A 359 12.35 -2.39 -4.22
CA GLY A 359 12.87 -1.04 -4.05
C GLY A 359 11.80 -0.04 -3.65
N ALA A 360 10.53 -0.27 -3.99
CA ALA A 360 9.41 0.57 -3.55
C ALA A 360 9.24 0.59 -2.01
N LEU A 361 9.80 -0.38 -1.29
CA LEU A 361 9.80 -0.38 0.18
C LEU A 361 10.75 0.68 0.76
N LEU A 362 11.81 1.09 0.04
CA LEU A 362 12.75 2.12 0.50
C LEU A 362 12.08 3.50 0.67
N PRO A 363 11.43 4.08 -0.37
CA PRO A 363 10.72 5.34 -0.21
C PRO A 363 9.53 5.21 0.75
N LEU A 364 8.88 4.04 0.82
CA LEU A 364 7.80 3.80 1.77
C LEU A 364 8.29 3.85 3.23
N ARG A 365 9.45 3.26 3.51
CA ARG A 365 10.09 3.31 4.83
C ARG A 365 10.47 4.74 5.20
N GLN A 366 10.97 5.53 4.26
CA GLN A 366 11.27 6.95 4.47
C GLN A 366 10.00 7.75 4.78
N LYS A 367 8.94 7.55 3.98
CA LYS A 367 7.63 8.16 4.17
C LYS A 367 7.07 7.84 5.56
N LEU A 368 7.17 6.59 6.00
CA LEU A 368 6.73 6.16 7.33
C LEU A 368 7.47 6.87 8.47
N VAL A 369 8.79 7.05 8.37
CA VAL A 369 9.55 7.76 9.40
C VAL A 369 9.15 9.22 9.48
N VAL A 370 8.96 9.86 8.33
CA VAL A 370 8.48 11.24 8.23
C VAL A 370 7.04 11.38 8.76
N GLU A 371 6.15 10.43 8.46
CA GLU A 371 4.78 10.38 9.01
C GLU A 371 4.76 10.21 10.52
N LEU A 372 5.63 9.37 11.08
CA LEU A 372 5.74 9.20 12.53
C LEU A 372 6.26 10.48 13.20
N ALA A 373 7.31 11.09 12.64
CA ALA A 373 7.84 12.38 13.13
C ALA A 373 6.77 13.49 13.07
N GLY A 374 6.08 13.60 11.94
CA GLY A 374 4.98 14.53 11.71
C GLY A 374 3.82 14.31 12.67
N THR A 375 3.46 13.06 12.95
CA THR A 375 2.40 12.69 13.91
C THR A 375 2.77 13.09 15.32
N ARG A 376 3.99 12.76 15.78
CA ARG A 376 4.47 13.13 17.12
C ARG A 376 4.44 14.66 17.33
N CYS A 377 4.91 15.42 16.34
CA CYS A 377 4.90 16.89 16.40
C CYS A 377 3.48 17.47 16.29
N ALA A 378 2.62 16.94 15.41
CA ALA A 378 1.24 17.37 15.25
C ALA A 378 0.42 17.15 16.53
N MET A 379 0.47 15.94 17.07
CA MET A 379 -0.17 15.59 18.33
C MET A 379 0.41 16.42 19.48
N GLY A 380 1.73 16.61 19.53
CA GLY A 380 2.35 17.50 20.51
C GLY A 380 1.81 18.93 20.45
N GLY A 381 1.59 19.47 19.25
CA GLY A 381 0.93 20.76 19.03
C GLY A 381 -0.53 20.78 19.49
N ALA A 382 -1.27 19.69 19.29
CA ALA A 382 -2.63 19.54 19.80
C ALA A 382 -2.65 19.53 21.34
N GLY A 383 -1.74 18.79 21.98
CA GLY A 383 -1.58 18.77 23.43
C GLY A 383 -1.23 20.14 24.02
N TYR A 384 -0.32 20.87 23.38
CA TYR A 384 -0.02 22.26 23.75
C TYR A 384 -1.26 23.16 23.66
N THR A 385 -2.04 23.03 22.58
CA THR A 385 -3.24 23.85 22.37
C THR A 385 -4.33 23.56 23.39
N LEU A 386 -4.47 22.30 23.85
CA LEU A 386 -5.39 21.93 24.94
C LEU A 386 -5.04 22.63 26.25
N ASP A 387 -3.76 22.72 26.59
CA ASP A 387 -3.33 23.26 27.89
C ASP A 387 -3.23 24.80 27.90
N PHE A 388 -2.92 25.43 26.76
CA PHE A 388 -2.70 26.88 26.67
C PHE A 388 -3.80 27.64 25.90
N GLU A 389 -4.79 26.94 25.34
CA GLU A 389 -5.91 27.49 24.53
C GLU A 389 -5.48 28.28 23.27
N HIS A 390 -4.21 28.20 22.89
CA HIS A 390 -3.69 28.78 21.65
C HIS A 390 -2.58 27.87 21.08
N PRO A 391 -2.38 27.84 19.75
CA PRO A 391 -1.30 27.06 19.16
C PRO A 391 0.07 27.56 19.62
N ALA A 392 1.06 26.66 19.60
CA ALA A 392 2.45 27.08 19.76
C ALA A 392 2.84 28.02 18.61
N ARG A 393 3.67 29.03 18.87
CA ARG A 393 4.18 29.88 17.78
C ARG A 393 5.36 29.25 17.05
N GLU A 394 6.08 28.38 17.75
CA GLU A 394 7.30 27.73 17.28
C GLU A 394 7.30 26.28 17.74
N ILE A 395 7.77 25.38 16.88
CA ILE A 395 7.81 23.94 17.14
C ILE A 395 8.66 23.59 18.37
N VAL A 396 9.69 24.39 18.68
CA VAL A 396 10.56 24.20 19.85
C VAL A 396 9.78 24.23 21.18
N ARG A 397 8.64 24.92 21.24
CA ARG A 397 7.81 25.00 22.46
C ARG A 397 7.11 23.70 22.83
N LEU A 398 7.09 22.72 21.93
CA LEU A 398 6.52 21.41 22.21
C LEU A 398 7.42 20.57 23.12
N GLN A 399 8.72 20.91 23.19
CA GLN A 399 9.68 20.21 24.03
C GLN A 399 9.80 20.79 25.45
N PRO A 400 10.16 19.95 26.44
CA PRO A 400 10.17 18.48 26.40
C PRO A 400 8.80 17.88 26.76
N THR A 401 7.80 18.73 27.08
CA THR A 401 6.58 18.32 27.75
C THR A 401 5.68 17.43 26.90
N TYR A 402 5.49 17.76 25.62
CA TYR A 402 4.62 16.99 24.72
C TYR A 402 5.42 16.16 23.72
N VAL A 403 6.60 16.64 23.35
CA VAL A 403 7.54 15.94 22.46
C VAL A 403 8.88 15.85 23.20
N PRO A 404 9.41 14.66 23.49
CA PRO A 404 10.62 14.55 24.30
C PRO A 404 11.86 15.17 23.64
N SER A 405 12.00 15.04 22.31
CA SER A 405 13.07 15.71 21.55
C SER A 405 12.72 15.89 20.08
N LEU A 406 12.90 17.10 19.53
CA LEU A 406 12.78 17.34 18.07
C LEU A 406 13.98 16.86 17.28
N LYS A 407 15.13 16.59 17.92
CA LYS A 407 16.30 16.01 17.23
C LYS A 407 16.02 14.62 16.66
N GLN A 408 14.94 13.98 17.11
CA GLN A 408 14.46 12.68 16.64
C GLN A 408 13.23 12.82 15.72
N ASN A 409 12.76 14.04 15.48
CA ASN A 409 11.59 14.36 14.63
C ASN A 409 12.01 15.29 13.48
N LEU A 410 13.14 14.98 12.88
CA LEU A 410 13.68 15.69 11.73
C LEU A 410 12.99 15.22 10.45
N ASP A 411 12.94 16.11 9.46
CA ASP A 411 12.36 15.81 8.15
C ASP A 411 13.38 15.04 7.30
N ALA A 412 13.13 13.75 7.06
CA ALA A 412 14.02 12.91 6.27
C ALA A 412 14.09 13.32 4.80
N TYR A 413 13.14 14.11 4.29
CA TYR A 413 13.19 14.66 2.93
C TYR A 413 13.96 15.97 2.85
N LYS A 414 14.17 16.65 3.98
CA LYS A 414 14.84 17.95 4.04
C LYS A 414 16.28 17.82 4.53
N TYR A 415 17.16 17.38 3.63
CA TYR A 415 18.60 17.32 3.89
C TYR A 415 19.30 18.65 3.62
N ASN A 416 20.15 19.07 4.56
CA ASN A 416 21.00 20.24 4.44
C ASN A 416 22.44 19.81 4.10
N ASP A 417 22.83 20.05 2.84
CA ASP A 417 24.18 19.72 2.32
C ASP A 417 25.31 20.42 3.10
N TRP A 418 25.08 21.63 3.60
CA TRP A 418 26.10 22.45 4.27
C TRP A 418 26.40 21.95 5.68
N GLU A 419 25.34 21.64 6.43
CA GLU A 419 25.45 21.16 7.81
C GLU A 419 25.62 19.63 7.87
N LYS A 420 25.45 18.95 6.73
CA LYS A 420 25.41 17.49 6.61
C LYS A 420 24.42 16.88 7.61
N GLY A 421 23.25 17.49 7.71
CA GLY A 421 22.23 17.15 8.69
C GLY A 421 20.83 17.29 8.11
N LEU A 422 19.85 16.74 8.81
CA LEU A 422 18.44 16.92 8.49
C LEU A 422 17.90 18.16 9.23
N ASP A 423 17.02 18.90 8.56
CA ASP A 423 16.31 20.02 9.17
C ASP A 423 15.06 19.55 9.94
N GLU A 424 14.53 20.41 10.81
CA GLU A 424 13.23 20.19 11.44
C GLU A 424 12.09 20.31 10.41
N LEU A 425 10.96 19.68 10.72
CA LEU A 425 9.71 19.85 9.99
C LEU A 425 9.30 21.32 9.90
N LEU A 426 8.67 21.70 8.80
CA LEU A 426 8.24 23.07 8.56
C LEU A 426 6.98 23.37 9.37
N TYR A 427 7.03 24.47 10.13
CA TYR A 427 6.00 24.85 11.08
C TYR A 427 5.69 26.34 10.99
N PHE A 428 4.41 26.70 10.95
CA PHE A 428 3.99 28.10 11.11
C PHE A 428 2.55 28.22 11.65
N VAL A 429 2.18 29.43 12.07
CA VAL A 429 0.79 29.78 12.41
C VAL A 429 0.31 30.86 11.44
N PRO A 430 -0.81 30.67 10.72
CA PRO A 430 -1.33 31.69 9.82
C PRO A 430 -1.55 33.03 10.54
N GLY A 431 -1.06 34.12 9.93
CA GLY A 431 -1.28 35.48 10.44
C GLY A 431 -0.35 35.97 11.56
N THR A 432 0.60 35.17 12.05
CA THR A 432 1.62 35.63 13.04
C THR A 432 2.90 36.17 12.40
N GLY A 433 2.95 36.28 11.06
CA GLY A 433 4.03 36.96 10.34
C GLY A 433 5.34 36.18 10.22
N GLN A 434 5.42 34.94 10.70
CA GLN A 434 6.68 34.17 10.73
C GLN A 434 7.07 33.54 9.36
N ARG A 435 6.24 33.68 8.31
CA ARG A 435 6.59 33.20 6.95
C ARG A 435 5.92 33.91 5.76
N VAL A 436 5.57 35.20 5.85
CA VAL A 436 4.80 35.88 4.78
C VAL A 436 5.50 37.13 4.23
N GLU A 437 6.20 36.98 3.11
CA GLU A 437 6.21 37.97 2.02
C GLU A 437 5.48 37.37 0.80
N ILE A 438 4.19 37.02 0.95
CA ILE A 438 3.32 36.78 -0.21
C ILE A 438 2.00 37.50 0.02
N ALA A 439 1.59 38.26 -0.98
CA ALA A 439 0.67 39.39 -0.90
C ALA A 439 -0.76 39.05 -0.43
N GLY A 440 -1.23 39.81 0.57
CA GLY A 440 -2.48 40.55 0.38
C GLY A 440 -3.77 40.08 1.06
N ARG A 441 -3.82 38.96 1.80
CA ARG A 441 -4.98 38.65 2.66
C ARG A 441 -4.56 38.34 4.09
N PRO A 442 -4.80 39.26 5.05
CA PRO A 442 -4.52 38.99 6.44
C PRO A 442 -5.54 37.99 7.00
N GLY A 443 -5.19 36.71 7.08
CA GLY A 443 -5.76 35.81 8.10
C GLY A 443 -6.34 34.47 7.67
N VAL A 444 -6.24 34.10 6.40
CA VAL A 444 -6.70 32.80 5.90
C VAL A 444 -5.61 32.19 5.04
N TRP A 445 -5.29 30.92 5.27
CA TRP A 445 -4.33 30.15 4.49
C TRP A 445 -5.05 29.03 3.74
N ASP A 446 -4.93 29.02 2.41
CA ASP A 446 -5.63 28.06 1.56
C ASP A 446 -4.73 26.84 1.29
N ILE A 447 -5.25 25.64 1.56
CA ILE A 447 -4.59 24.37 1.25
C ILE A 447 -5.40 23.65 0.18
N ALA A 448 -4.81 23.36 -0.98
CA ALA A 448 -5.45 22.54 -1.99
C ALA A 448 -5.46 21.07 -1.55
N LEU A 449 -6.65 20.48 -1.53
CA LEU A 449 -6.84 19.05 -1.26
C LEU A 449 -6.61 18.23 -2.54
N PRO A 450 -6.17 16.96 -2.41
CA PRO A 450 -6.07 16.07 -3.56
C PRO A 450 -7.44 15.92 -4.22
N GLY A 451 -7.48 15.94 -5.56
CA GLY A 451 -8.69 15.71 -6.33
C GLY A 451 -9.24 14.30 -6.07
N GLU A 452 -10.56 14.15 -5.93
CA GLU A 452 -11.22 12.84 -5.90
C GLU A 452 -11.12 12.18 -7.28
N GLY A 453 -9.98 11.60 -7.60
CA GLY A 453 -9.76 10.94 -8.87
C GLY A 453 -8.29 10.80 -9.24
N GLY A 454 -7.60 9.88 -8.59
CA GLY A 454 -6.26 9.47 -8.99
C GLY A 454 -5.50 8.82 -7.85
N ASP A 455 -5.46 7.48 -7.83
CA ASP A 455 -4.45 6.77 -7.05
C ASP A 455 -3.07 7.11 -7.66
N GLU A 456 -2.29 7.83 -6.87
CA GLU A 456 -0.82 7.84 -6.71
C GLU A 456 0.08 7.42 -7.89
N GLY A 457 0.96 8.35 -8.30
CA GLY A 457 2.39 8.07 -8.23
C GLY A 457 3.03 7.28 -9.38
N SER A 458 2.69 7.59 -10.63
CA SER A 458 3.63 7.33 -11.72
C SER A 458 3.87 8.62 -12.50
N ASP A 459 5.14 8.98 -12.70
CA ASP A 459 5.60 9.80 -13.83
C ASP A 459 5.38 9.06 -15.16
N GLY A 460 4.23 8.39 -15.28
CA GLY A 460 3.77 7.76 -16.48
C GLY A 460 3.07 8.79 -17.36
N PRO A 461 3.10 8.61 -18.68
CA PRO A 461 2.32 9.44 -19.59
C PRO A 461 0.86 9.51 -19.11
N SER A 462 0.23 10.69 -19.17
CA SER A 462 -1.18 10.86 -18.81
C SER A 462 -2.06 9.83 -19.54
N ALA A 463 -3.26 9.52 -19.02
CA ALA A 463 -4.17 8.58 -19.70
C ALA A 463 -4.43 8.97 -21.18
N MET A 464 -4.40 10.27 -21.49
CA MET A 464 -4.42 10.80 -22.85
C MET A 464 -3.15 10.47 -23.64
N GLN A 465 -1.96 10.64 -23.06
CA GLN A 465 -0.68 10.26 -23.69
C GLN A 465 -0.55 8.74 -23.88
N GLN A 466 -1.09 7.93 -22.95
CA GLN A 466 -1.18 6.48 -23.10
C GLN A 466 -2.18 6.10 -24.19
N GLY A 467 -3.32 6.78 -24.27
CA GLY A 467 -4.30 6.61 -25.34
C GLY A 467 -3.74 6.99 -26.72
N MET A 468 -3.01 8.11 -26.81
CA MET A 468 -2.35 8.55 -28.04
C MET A 468 -1.18 7.63 -28.43
N ALA A 469 -0.40 7.14 -27.47
CA ALA A 469 0.65 6.15 -27.73
C ALA A 469 0.07 4.82 -28.22
N ALA A 470 -1.02 4.33 -27.60
CA ALA A 470 -1.72 3.12 -28.04
C ALA A 470 -2.37 3.30 -29.42
N ALA A 471 -2.95 4.47 -29.71
CA ALA A 471 -3.50 4.79 -31.03
C ALA A 471 -2.39 4.87 -32.11
N ARG A 472 -1.26 5.50 -31.78
CA ARG A 472 -0.08 5.56 -32.66
C ARG A 472 0.48 4.17 -32.93
N GLU A 473 0.57 3.32 -31.91
CA GLU A 473 1.05 1.95 -32.03
C GLU A 473 0.09 1.08 -32.85
N ALA A 474 -1.22 1.27 -32.68
CA ALA A 474 -2.23 0.64 -33.53
C ALA A 474 -2.11 1.09 -35.01
N LEU A 475 -1.96 2.39 -35.28
CA LEU A 475 -1.75 2.93 -36.63
C LEU A 475 -0.46 2.37 -37.26
N LYS A 476 0.61 2.25 -36.48
CA LYS A 476 1.87 1.64 -36.91
C LYS A 476 1.71 0.16 -37.25
N ASN A 477 0.99 -0.59 -36.42
CA ASN A 477 0.68 -2.01 -36.66
C ASN A 477 -0.24 -2.21 -37.87
N MET A 478 -1.00 -1.17 -38.26
CA MET A 478 -1.82 -1.12 -39.46
C MET A 478 -1.07 -0.64 -40.72
N GLY A 479 0.23 -0.38 -40.63
CA GLY A 479 1.08 -0.02 -41.76
C GLY A 479 1.12 1.46 -42.11
N ALA A 480 0.72 2.36 -41.19
CA ALA A 480 0.91 3.79 -41.36
C ALA A 480 2.39 4.14 -41.52
N THR A 481 2.71 5.05 -42.44
CA THR A 481 4.09 5.51 -42.65
C THR A 481 4.52 6.47 -41.54
N GLU A 482 5.82 6.57 -41.27
CA GLU A 482 6.36 7.51 -40.26
C GLU A 482 6.00 8.97 -40.57
N GLU A 483 5.78 9.31 -41.85
CA GLU A 483 5.31 10.64 -42.27
C GLU A 483 3.83 10.89 -41.90
N GLN A 484 2.98 9.85 -41.94
CA GLN A 484 1.59 9.91 -41.48
C GLN A 484 1.50 9.97 -39.95
N LEU A 485 2.37 9.25 -39.25
CA LEU A 485 2.46 9.30 -37.79
C LEU A 485 2.98 10.66 -37.31
N ALA A 486 3.93 11.27 -38.03
CA ALA A 486 4.43 12.62 -37.71
C ALA A 486 3.36 13.71 -37.93
N GLN A 487 2.52 13.57 -38.96
CA GLN A 487 1.38 14.49 -39.17
C GLN A 487 0.30 14.35 -38.09
N PHE A 488 0.11 13.14 -37.54
CA PHE A 488 -0.78 12.88 -36.41
C PHE A 488 -0.27 13.53 -35.11
N ASP A 489 1.06 13.64 -34.94
CA ASP A 489 1.66 14.30 -33.77
C ASP A 489 1.70 15.85 -33.87
N GLU A 490 1.76 16.41 -35.07
CA GLU A 490 1.95 17.86 -35.31
C GLU A 490 0.65 18.68 -35.38
N GLN A 491 -0.52 18.04 -35.54
CA GLN A 491 -1.79 18.75 -35.67
C GLN A 491 -2.56 18.75 -34.35
N ASP A 492 -3.01 19.93 -33.90
CA ASP A 492 -4.10 20.09 -32.92
C ASP A 492 -5.40 19.56 -33.55
N ILE A 493 -5.53 18.25 -33.65
CA ILE A 493 -6.71 17.60 -34.25
C ILE A 493 -7.83 17.66 -33.22
N GLU A 494 -8.87 18.44 -33.54
CA GLU A 494 -10.09 18.52 -32.73
C GLU A 494 -10.69 17.10 -32.59
N PRO A 495 -11.16 16.69 -31.40
CA PRO A 495 -11.68 15.33 -31.15
C PRO A 495 -12.73 14.85 -32.17
N GLY A 496 -13.52 15.77 -32.73
CA GLY A 496 -14.49 15.46 -33.79
C GLY A 496 -13.86 14.95 -35.10
N GLN A 497 -12.67 15.42 -35.47
CA GLN A 497 -11.96 14.98 -36.67
C GLN A 497 -11.42 13.55 -36.49
N VAL A 498 -10.96 13.19 -35.28
CA VAL A 498 -10.56 11.83 -34.93
C VAL A 498 -11.73 10.86 -35.04
N VAL A 499 -12.92 11.26 -34.56
CA VAL A 499 -14.15 10.48 -34.67
C VAL A 499 -14.53 10.26 -36.15
N ASP A 500 -14.39 11.27 -36.99
CA ASP A 500 -14.71 11.19 -38.42
C ASP A 500 -13.73 10.29 -39.20
N GLU A 501 -12.45 10.31 -38.84
CA GLU A 501 -11.43 9.44 -39.42
C GLU A 501 -11.66 7.97 -39.04
N ILE A 502 -11.96 7.69 -37.76
CA ILE A 502 -12.29 6.34 -37.29
C ILE A 502 -13.58 5.83 -37.94
N ALA A 503 -14.59 6.69 -38.10
CA ALA A 503 -15.82 6.33 -38.83
C ALA A 503 -15.52 5.98 -40.30
N THR A 504 -14.64 6.73 -40.96
CA THR A 504 -14.24 6.46 -42.35
C THR A 504 -13.48 5.14 -42.47
N GLN A 505 -12.65 4.79 -41.47
CA GLN A 505 -11.92 3.52 -41.47
C GLN A 505 -12.78 2.30 -41.11
N LEU A 506 -13.84 2.49 -40.31
CA LEU A 506 -14.87 1.46 -40.06
C LEU A 506 -15.61 1.04 -41.34
N ASP A 507 -15.71 1.93 -42.33
CA ASP A 507 -16.26 1.64 -43.65
C ASP A 507 -15.20 1.15 -44.66
N GLY A 508 -13.93 1.10 -44.23
CA GLY A 508 -12.79 0.65 -45.01
C GLY A 508 -12.54 -0.86 -44.94
N PRO A 509 -11.50 -1.35 -45.64
CA PRO A 509 -11.17 -2.78 -45.74
C PRO A 509 -10.82 -3.45 -44.39
N ASN A 510 -10.51 -2.67 -43.36
CA ASN A 510 -10.22 -3.14 -42.00
C ASN A 510 -11.40 -2.97 -41.04
N GLY A 511 -12.57 -2.56 -41.54
CA GLY A 511 -13.72 -2.18 -40.72
C GLY A 511 -14.19 -3.26 -39.75
N ASP A 512 -14.16 -4.53 -40.16
CA ASP A 512 -14.61 -5.64 -39.32
C ASP A 512 -13.68 -5.90 -38.13
N LEU A 513 -12.36 -5.73 -38.31
CA LEU A 513 -11.38 -5.84 -37.22
C LEU A 513 -11.57 -4.69 -36.21
N ILE A 514 -11.76 -3.47 -36.71
CA ILE A 514 -11.99 -2.28 -35.87
C ILE A 514 -13.31 -2.42 -35.10
N ARG A 515 -14.39 -2.93 -35.73
CA ARG A 515 -15.65 -3.23 -35.06
C ARG A 515 -15.50 -4.29 -33.97
N GLU A 516 -14.67 -5.30 -34.20
CA GLU A 516 -14.39 -6.34 -33.22
C GLU A 516 -13.59 -5.83 -32.02
N MET A 517 -12.61 -4.96 -32.25
CA MET A 517 -11.83 -4.30 -31.20
C MET A 517 -12.69 -3.35 -30.34
N LEU A 518 -13.63 -2.64 -30.96
CA LEU A 518 -14.53 -1.70 -30.27
C LEU A 518 -15.78 -2.38 -29.69
N LYS A 519 -15.88 -3.70 -29.79
CA LYS A 519 -17.04 -4.45 -29.30
C LYS A 519 -17.02 -4.50 -27.76
N GLY A 520 -18.03 -3.89 -27.14
CA GLY A 520 -18.19 -3.86 -25.68
C GLY A 520 -17.72 -2.57 -25.00
N SER A 521 -17.13 -1.62 -25.73
CA SER A 521 -16.75 -0.31 -25.19
C SER A 521 -17.91 0.69 -25.09
N GLY A 522 -19.08 0.36 -25.63
CA GLY A 522 -20.24 1.26 -25.67
C GLY A 522 -20.18 2.34 -26.76
N VAL A 523 -19.07 2.45 -27.50
CA VAL A 523 -18.89 3.44 -28.59
C VAL A 523 -19.39 2.97 -29.96
N LEU A 524 -19.93 1.74 -30.03
CA LEU A 524 -20.63 1.22 -31.21
C LEU A 524 -22.13 1.12 -30.94
N ASN A 525 -22.93 1.48 -31.93
CA ASN A 525 -24.36 1.20 -31.96
C ASN A 525 -24.59 -0.32 -32.13
N ALA A 526 -25.83 -0.77 -31.86
CA ALA A 526 -26.21 -2.18 -31.98
C ALA A 526 -26.06 -2.73 -33.42
N ASP A 527 -26.02 -1.86 -34.42
CA ASP A 527 -25.80 -2.20 -35.84
C ASP A 527 -24.31 -2.23 -36.24
N GLY A 528 -23.39 -1.97 -35.30
CA GLY A 528 -21.95 -1.94 -35.55
C GLY A 528 -21.44 -0.65 -36.19
N SER A 529 -22.27 0.37 -36.34
CA SER A 529 -21.84 1.73 -36.69
C SER A 529 -21.24 2.45 -35.47
N LEU A 530 -20.34 3.41 -35.70
CA LEU A 530 -19.77 4.22 -34.63
C LEU A 530 -20.86 5.11 -34.01
N ASN A 531 -21.05 4.99 -32.70
CA ASN A 531 -21.82 5.95 -31.93
C ASN A 531 -20.95 7.20 -31.73
N ARG A 532 -21.05 8.14 -32.67
CA ARG A 532 -20.23 9.37 -32.67
C ARG A 532 -20.33 10.14 -31.37
N ASP A 533 -21.53 10.26 -30.78
CA ASP A 533 -21.73 11.02 -29.54
C ASP A 533 -21.09 10.30 -28.35
N ALA A 534 -21.17 8.97 -28.26
CA ALA A 534 -20.50 8.21 -27.21
C ALA A 534 -18.98 8.21 -27.36
N MET A 535 -18.47 8.12 -28.60
CA MET A 535 -17.04 8.20 -28.89
C MET A 535 -16.49 9.60 -28.61
N LEU A 536 -17.22 10.65 -28.99
CA LEU A 536 -16.87 12.03 -28.70
C LEU A 536 -16.96 12.29 -27.19
N ALA A 537 -17.95 11.72 -26.50
CA ALA A 537 -18.07 11.79 -25.05
C ALA A 537 -16.91 11.07 -24.33
N GLU A 538 -16.44 9.92 -24.81
CA GLU A 538 -15.23 9.24 -24.28
C GLU A 538 -13.96 10.05 -24.55
N LEU A 539 -13.79 10.56 -25.77
CA LEU A 539 -12.65 11.40 -26.14
C LEU A 539 -12.63 12.73 -25.38
N THR A 540 -13.81 13.29 -25.07
CA THR A 540 -13.92 14.54 -24.30
C THR A 540 -13.99 14.33 -22.78
N ALA A 541 -14.45 13.17 -22.31
CA ALA A 541 -14.33 12.75 -20.91
C ALA A 541 -12.86 12.51 -20.55
N GLY A 542 -12.07 12.00 -21.50
CA GLY A 542 -10.60 11.93 -21.40
C GLY A 542 -9.90 13.29 -21.55
N SER A 543 -10.51 14.25 -22.26
CA SER A 543 -10.00 15.64 -22.38
C SER A 543 -10.40 16.54 -21.20
N GLY A 544 -11.13 16.01 -20.22
CA GLY A 544 -11.51 16.70 -19.00
C GLY A 544 -10.39 16.78 -17.96
N SER A 545 -9.15 17.07 -18.35
CA SER A 545 -8.09 17.44 -17.40
C SER A 545 -6.85 17.99 -18.11
N ALA A 546 -6.99 19.21 -18.65
CA ALA A 546 -5.84 20.06 -18.95
C ALA A 546 -6.12 21.54 -18.66
N SER A 547 -7.07 21.82 -17.75
CA SER A 547 -6.99 23.00 -16.91
C SER A 547 -6.63 22.51 -15.52
N GLY A 548 -5.51 22.99 -14.97
CA GLY A 548 -5.18 22.86 -13.55
C GLY A 548 -6.26 23.54 -12.71
N ALA A 549 -7.44 22.93 -12.63
CA ALA A 549 -8.41 23.24 -11.62
C ALA A 549 -7.75 22.80 -10.33
N ALA A 550 -7.19 23.79 -9.61
CA ALA A 550 -6.72 23.58 -8.26
C ALA A 550 -7.78 22.78 -7.52
N GLY A 551 -7.38 21.66 -6.92
CA GLY A 551 -8.26 20.86 -6.09
C GLY A 551 -8.97 21.75 -5.06
N PRO A 552 -10.13 21.32 -4.54
CA PRO A 552 -10.89 22.11 -3.58
C PRO A 552 -9.97 22.57 -2.43
N THR A 553 -10.00 23.87 -2.12
CA THR A 553 -9.14 24.45 -1.10
C THR A 553 -9.85 24.51 0.25
N VAL A 554 -9.14 24.19 1.33
CA VAL A 554 -9.62 24.38 2.70
C VAL A 554 -8.94 25.60 3.32
N GLU A 555 -9.77 26.49 3.88
CA GLU A 555 -9.32 27.68 4.61
C GLU A 555 -8.85 27.30 6.03
N VAL A 556 -7.61 27.62 6.35
CA VAL A 556 -7.03 27.46 7.70
C VAL A 556 -6.95 28.81 8.40
N ASP A 557 -7.52 28.87 9.61
CA ASP A 557 -7.59 30.08 10.42
C ASP A 557 -6.30 30.36 11.22
N ARG A 558 -6.25 31.53 11.86
CA ARG A 558 -5.09 31.96 12.69
C ARG A 558 -4.94 31.18 14.00
N ASN A 559 -5.91 30.35 14.35
CA ASN A 559 -5.90 29.56 15.59
C ASN A 559 -5.43 28.12 15.35
N THR A 560 -5.13 27.78 14.09
CA THR A 560 -4.66 26.46 13.68
C THR A 560 -3.25 26.60 13.16
N PHE A 561 -2.29 25.88 13.73
CA PHE A 561 -0.94 25.84 13.16
C PHE A 561 -0.92 24.98 11.89
N VAL A 562 0.11 25.14 11.07
CA VAL A 562 0.38 24.28 9.93
C VAL A 562 1.71 23.59 10.17
N LEU A 563 1.73 22.26 10.01
CA LEU A 563 2.92 21.42 10.11
C LEU A 563 3.00 20.54 8.86
N TYR A 564 4.15 20.58 8.17
CA TYR A 564 4.35 19.84 6.94
C TYR A 564 5.83 19.51 6.69
N SER A 565 6.08 18.62 5.74
CA SER A 565 7.38 18.27 5.18
C SER A 565 7.40 18.64 3.69
N VAL A 566 8.60 18.92 3.16
CA VAL A 566 8.82 19.22 1.73
C VAL A 566 8.56 18.02 0.80
N GLY A 567 8.21 16.86 1.35
CA GLY A 567 7.84 15.69 0.56
C GLY A 567 8.99 15.09 -0.27
N PRO A 568 8.70 14.04 -1.06
CA PRO A 568 9.71 13.30 -1.80
C PRO A 568 10.45 14.08 -2.89
N ASP A 569 9.88 15.17 -3.42
CA ASP A 569 10.51 16.01 -4.45
C ASP A 569 11.62 16.91 -3.86
N GLY A 570 11.62 17.10 -2.53
CA GLY A 570 12.57 17.93 -1.80
C GLY A 570 12.37 19.44 -2.00
N VAL A 571 11.22 19.87 -2.52
CA VAL A 571 10.92 21.27 -2.83
C VAL A 571 9.93 21.82 -1.80
N ASP A 572 10.25 22.96 -1.16
CA ASP A 572 9.31 23.62 -0.24
C ASP A 572 8.23 24.37 -1.05
N ASN A 573 7.07 23.74 -1.20
CA ASN A 573 5.91 24.31 -1.91
C ASN A 573 4.98 25.11 -0.99
N GLY A 574 5.39 25.32 0.27
CA GLY A 574 4.70 26.16 1.23
C GLY A 574 3.45 25.53 1.86
N ALA A 575 3.24 24.23 1.80
CA ALA A 575 1.99 23.54 2.14
C ALA A 575 0.77 24.05 1.36
N ARG A 576 0.97 24.42 0.09
CA ARG A 576 -0.12 24.88 -0.79
C ARG A 576 -0.87 23.73 -1.46
N SER A 577 -0.20 22.60 -1.63
CA SER A 577 -0.66 21.42 -2.35
C SER A 577 -0.23 20.18 -1.59
N TYR A 578 -1.17 19.28 -1.33
CA TYR A 578 -0.90 17.99 -0.68
C TYR A 578 -0.12 17.02 -1.57
N ASP A 579 -0.25 17.15 -2.89
CA ASP A 579 0.40 16.24 -3.83
C ASP A 579 1.92 16.47 -3.88
N ASP A 580 2.37 17.67 -3.47
CA ASP A 580 3.77 18.07 -3.46
C ASP A 580 4.36 18.01 -2.03
N ASP A 581 3.71 18.63 -1.05
CA ASP A 581 4.15 18.65 0.35
C ASP A 581 3.37 17.66 1.22
N MET A 582 4.07 16.98 2.15
CA MET A 582 3.40 16.11 3.13
C MET A 582 2.82 16.94 4.29
N ILE A 583 1.49 17.14 4.27
CA ILE A 583 0.79 17.93 5.30
C ILE A 583 0.35 17.04 6.46
N PHE A 584 0.83 17.36 7.67
CA PHE A 584 0.49 16.62 8.90
C PHE A 584 -0.62 17.29 9.70
N TRP A 585 -0.63 18.63 9.75
CA TRP A 585 -1.63 19.40 10.51
C TRP A 585 -2.04 20.68 9.77
N PRO A 586 -3.35 21.00 9.69
CA PRO A 586 -4.50 20.20 10.11
C PRO A 586 -4.57 18.85 9.36
N PRO A 587 -5.14 17.78 9.96
CA PRO A 587 -5.10 16.46 9.36
C PRO A 587 -6.00 16.35 8.13
N LEU A 588 -5.50 15.68 7.09
CA LEU A 588 -6.18 15.52 5.80
C LEU A 588 -7.59 14.91 5.96
N PHE A 589 -7.74 13.89 6.79
CA PHE A 589 -9.05 13.25 7.03
C PHE A 589 -10.09 14.23 7.57
N SER A 590 -9.73 15.12 8.49
CA SER A 590 -10.63 16.15 8.99
C SER A 590 -11.00 17.17 7.91
N MET A 591 -10.01 17.56 7.08
CA MET A 591 -10.24 18.49 5.98
C MET A 591 -11.20 17.92 4.93
N GLN A 592 -11.00 16.65 4.55
CA GLN A 592 -11.87 15.94 3.60
C GLN A 592 -13.28 15.70 4.17
N ARG A 593 -13.40 15.38 5.46
CA ARG A 593 -14.72 15.19 6.11
C ARG A 593 -15.53 16.48 6.16
N GLY A 594 -14.87 17.62 6.40
CA GLY A 594 -15.51 18.95 6.35
C GLY A 594 -16.15 19.27 5.00
N ARG A 595 -15.65 18.71 3.91
CA ARG A 595 -16.24 18.85 2.57
C ARG A 595 -17.62 18.20 2.47
N GLY A 596 -17.75 16.96 2.95
CA GLY A 596 -18.99 16.18 2.86
C GLY A 596 -20.14 16.72 3.72
N ALA A 597 -19.87 17.60 4.68
CA ALA A 597 -20.91 18.26 5.50
C ALA A 597 -21.46 19.55 4.86
N HIS A 598 -20.82 20.06 3.80
CA HIS A 598 -21.20 21.30 3.10
C HIS A 598 -21.81 21.08 1.71
N GLU A 599 -21.77 19.85 1.18
CA GLU A 599 -22.56 19.39 0.04
C GLU A 599 -23.88 18.78 0.53
#